data_AF-A0A951QJM8-F1
#
_entry.id   AF-A0A951QJM8-F1
#
_cell.length_a   1.000
_cell.length_b   1.000
_cell.length_c   1.000
_cell.angle_alpha   90.00
_cell.angle_beta   90.00
_cell.angle_gamma   90.00
#
_symmetry.space_group_name_H-M   'P 1'
#
loop_
_entity.id
_entity.type
_entity.pdbx_description
1 polymer ?
#
loop_
_entity_poly.entity_id
_entity_poly.type
_entity_poly.pdbx_seq_one_letter_code
_entity_poly.pdbx_strand_id
1 'polypeptide(L)' 'MAASFLPSILVPLTGLVFPAVAMAFMLLYIETDDIT' A
#
# COMPACT_ATOMS: atom_id res chain seq x y z
N MET A 1 -20.39 10.39 -18.88
CA MET A 1 -20.01 9.68 -17.63
C MET A 1 -18.80 10.38 -17.04
N ALA A 2 -18.94 11.06 -15.91
CA ALA A 2 -17.78 11.65 -15.24
C ALA A 2 -16.97 10.54 -14.54
N ALA A 3 -15.65 10.67 -14.53
CA ALA A 3 -14.71 9.88 -13.73
C ALA A 3 -14.59 8.37 -14.02
N SER A 4 -14.92 7.90 -15.24
CA SER A 4 -14.72 6.50 -15.65
C SER A 4 -13.25 6.03 -15.66
N PHE A 5 -12.28 6.95 -15.53
CA PHE A 5 -10.86 6.66 -15.40
C PHE A 5 -10.42 6.37 -13.95
N LEU A 6 -11.28 6.61 -12.95
CA LEU A 6 -10.94 6.36 -11.55
C LEU A 6 -10.58 4.89 -11.26
N PRO A 7 -11.31 3.88 -11.79
CA PRO A 7 -10.96 2.48 -11.53
C PRO A 7 -9.55 2.12 -12.03
N SER A 8 -9.13 2.62 -13.19
CA SER A 8 -7.78 2.37 -13.71
C SER A 8 -6.66 2.97 -12.87
N ILE A 9 -6.96 3.92 -11.97
CA ILE A 9 -5.97 4.51 -11.07
C ILE A 9 -6.08 3.86 -9.69
N LEU A 10 -7.29 3.80 -9.12
CA LEU A 10 -7.49 3.35 -7.75
C LEU A 10 -7.29 1.85 -7.57
N VAL A 11 -7.64 1.03 -8.56
CA VAL A 11 -7.44 -0.43 -8.48
C VAL A 11 -5.97 -0.82 -8.40
N PRO A 12 -5.06 -0.38 -9.31
CA PRO A 12 -3.65 -0.70 -9.16
C PRO A 12 -3.02 -0.01 -7.93
N LEU A 13 -3.48 1.18 -7.55
CA LEU A 13 -2.99 1.85 -6.34
C LEU A 13 -3.30 1.04 -5.08
N THR A 14 -4.54 0.58 -4.89
CA THR A 14 -4.93 -0.17 -3.69
C THR A 14 -4.60 -1.65 -3.76
N GLY A 15 -4.52 -2.23 -4.96
CA GLY A 15 -4.23 -3.65 -5.17
C GLY A 15 -2.74 -3.99 -5.25
N LEU A 16 -1.87 -3.03 -5.59
CA LEU A 16 -0.44 -3.26 -5.76
C LEU A 16 0.41 -2.28 -4.94
N VAL A 17 0.24 -0.97 -5.13
CA VAL A 17 1.13 0.03 -4.53
C VAL A 17 0.95 0.08 -3.01
N PHE A 18 -0.28 0.27 -2.55
CA PHE A 18 -0.61 0.30 -1.13
C PHE A 18 -0.16 -0.98 -0.39
N PRO A 19 -0.48 -2.20 -0.86
CA PRO A 19 -0.03 -3.41 -0.17
C PRO A 19 1.48 -3.58 -0.23
N ALA A 20 2.16 -3.25 -1.34
CA ALA A 20 3.62 -3.34 -1.40
C ALA A 20 4.28 -2.41 -0.36
N VAL A 21 3.80 -1.16 -0.27
CA VAL A 21 4.30 -0.17 0.69
C VAL A 21 3.97 -0.59 2.13
N ALA A 22 2.72 -1.01 2.39
CA ALA A 22 2.30 -1.47 3.71
C ALA A 22 3.11 -2.68 4.18
N MET A 23 3.33 -3.68 3.31
CA MET A 23 4.13 -4.85 3.64
C MET A 23 5.59 -4.50 3.90
N ALA A 24 6.19 -3.60 3.10
CA ALA A 24 7.56 -3.15 3.33
C ALA A 24 7.71 -2.45 4.69
N PHE A 25 6.81 -1.52 5.01
CA PHE A 25 6.85 -0.85 6.31
C PHE A 25 6.53 -1.80 7.47
N MET A 26 5.61 -2.73 7.27
CA MET A 26 5.27 -3.73 8.29
C MET A 26 6.45 -4.67 8.56
N LEU A 27 7.21 -5.05 7.53
CA LEU A 27 8.46 -5.80 7.69
C LEU A 27 9.47 -5.01 8.52
N LEU A 28 9.74 -3.76 8.14
CA LEU A 28 10.67 -2.90 8.88
C LEU A 28 10.25 -2.73 10.34
N TYR A 29 8.95 -2.57 10.61
CA TYR A 29 8.43 -2.49 11.97
C TYR A 29 8.64 -3.78 12.77
N ILE A 30 8.41 -4.95 12.17
CA ILE A 30 8.59 -6.24 12.85
C ILE A 30 10.07 -6.55 13.09
N GLU A 31 10.95 -6.17 12.16
CA GLU A 31 12.40 -6.34 12.30
C GLU A 31 13.05 -5.28 13.22
N THR A 32 12.29 -4.29 13.66
CA THR A 32 12.79 -3.30 14.61
C THR A 32 12.83 -3.93 16.00
N ASP A 33 14.05 -4.15 16.53
CA ASP A 33 14.31 -4.73 17.87
C ASP A 33 14.01 -3.77 19.04
N ASP A 34 13.43 -2.59 18.79
CA ASP A 34 13.01 -1.65 19.85
C ASP A 34 11.69 -2.11 20.49
N ILE A 35 11.80 -2.74 21.66
CA ILE A 35 10.69 -3.14 22.54
C ILE A 35 10.43 -2.08 23.63
N THR A 36 11.00 -0.88 23.48
CA THR A 36 11.04 0.15 24.54
C THR A 36 9.69 0.75 24.90
#